data_AF-A0A6I4IDY1-F1
#
_entry.id   AF-A0A6I4IDY1-F1
#
_cell.length_a   1.000
_cell.length_b   1.000
_cell.length_c   1.000
_cell.angle_alpha   90.00
_cell.angle_beta   90.00
_cell.angle_gamma   90.00
#
_symmetry.space_group_name_H-M   'P 1'
#
loop_
_entity.id
_entity.type
_entity.pdbx_description
1 polymer ?
#
loop_
_entity_poly.entity_id
_entity_poly.type
_entity_poly.pdbx_seq_one_letter_code
_entity_poly.pdbx_strand_id
1 'polypeptide(L)'
;MKHLQRFANYILLIFWAVCSLIYFTLDIWLDLYTYKDSAKVAWYMGIAVMPLVAYTIYLGKEIFFSKWYYGIILTISTFGIYFFAAYFSLLNIDLLVSAAFGPAKKMVLPVERVERVFARKAGFVHTNVTIKYNHRLYVLEGTRTSYYYLRDKKQLRAMIGRSYTGNIYAVKLNVAPHQRYQARWLYIKDWFSRYWWLFVAFTLYILYYSFRGKYFSNAIKKSHKNQSRHFFILNRVKVILLAVFFIGMILILAAGLLL
;
A
#
# COMPACT_ATOMS: atom_id res chain seq x y z
N MET A 1 -17.53 -28.01 -8.61
CA MET A 1 -17.32 -26.56 -8.88
C MET A 1 -17.14 -25.69 -7.64
N LYS A 2 -18.02 -25.72 -6.63
CA LYS A 2 -17.92 -24.82 -5.45
C LYS A 2 -16.60 -24.94 -4.65
N HIS A 3 -16.02 -26.14 -4.54
CA HIS A 3 -14.74 -26.34 -3.83
C HIS A 3 -13.54 -25.72 -4.57
N LEU A 4 -13.53 -25.82 -5.91
CA LEU A 4 -12.47 -25.24 -6.75
C LEU A 4 -12.49 -23.70 -6.71
N GLN A 5 -13.69 -23.10 -6.71
CA GLN A 5 -13.86 -21.66 -6.54
C GLN A 5 -13.39 -21.18 -5.16
N ARG A 6 -13.70 -21.92 -4.08
CA ARG A 6 -13.23 -21.59 -2.73
C ARG A 6 -11.71 -21.65 -2.64
N PHE A 7 -11.10 -22.74 -3.13
CA PHE A 7 -9.65 -22.94 -3.12
C PHE A 7 -8.91 -21.78 -3.77
N ALA A 8 -9.36 -21.31 -4.93
CA ALA A 8 -8.66 -20.24 -5.61
C ALA A 8 -8.98 -18.84 -5.11
N ASN A 9 -10.16 -18.61 -4.52
CA ASN A 9 -10.38 -17.39 -3.74
C ASN A 9 -9.35 -17.27 -2.61
N TYR A 10 -8.96 -18.39 -1.98
CA TYR A 10 -7.85 -18.39 -1.01
C TYR A 10 -6.51 -18.05 -1.67
N ILE A 11 -6.20 -18.59 -2.84
CA ILE A 11 -4.96 -18.24 -3.57
C ILE A 11 -4.89 -16.73 -3.87
N LEU A 12 -6.00 -16.14 -4.34
CA LEU A 12 -6.05 -14.70 -4.59
C LEU A 12 -5.88 -13.88 -3.32
N LEU A 13 -6.56 -14.26 -2.24
CA LEU A 13 -6.41 -13.61 -0.94
C LEU A 13 -4.97 -13.73 -0.41
N ILE A 14 -4.34 -14.90 -0.56
CA ILE A 14 -2.95 -15.13 -0.17
C ILE A 14 -2.01 -14.24 -1.01
N PHE A 15 -2.20 -14.16 -2.33
CA PHE A 15 -1.40 -13.30 -3.20
C PHE A 15 -1.47 -11.84 -2.72
N TRP A 16 -2.67 -11.30 -2.52
CA TRP A 16 -2.86 -9.93 -2.06
C TRP A 16 -2.31 -9.70 -0.65
N ALA A 17 -2.49 -10.67 0.26
CA ALA A 17 -1.94 -10.61 1.61
C ALA A 17 -0.41 -10.57 1.59
N VAL A 18 0.22 -11.40 0.76
CA VAL A 18 1.70 -11.44 0.60
C VAL A 18 2.21 -10.13 0.02
N CYS A 19 1.62 -9.63 -1.07
CA CYS A 19 2.02 -8.34 -1.66
C CYS A 19 1.90 -7.19 -0.66
N SER A 20 0.80 -7.16 0.10
CA SER A 20 0.58 -6.14 1.13
C SER A 20 1.60 -6.25 2.26
N LEU A 21 1.88 -7.48 2.73
CA LEU A 21 2.85 -7.74 3.79
C LEU A 21 4.26 -7.28 3.38
N ILE A 22 4.68 -7.58 2.14
CA ILE A 22 5.97 -7.14 1.60
C ILE A 22 6.05 -5.60 1.60
N TYR A 23 4.99 -4.93 1.13
CA TYR A 23 4.94 -3.48 1.07
C TYR A 23 5.06 -2.85 2.48
N PHE A 24 4.27 -3.34 3.44
CA PHE A 24 4.34 -2.85 4.82
C PHE A 24 5.70 -3.15 5.48
N THR A 25 6.28 -4.31 5.20
CA THR A 25 7.58 -4.69 5.76
C THR A 25 8.67 -3.75 5.25
N LEU A 26 8.64 -3.40 3.96
CA LEU A 26 9.57 -2.45 3.35
C LEU A 26 9.46 -1.06 3.98
N ASP A 27 8.25 -0.54 4.14
CA ASP A 27 8.01 0.76 4.80
C ASP A 27 8.49 0.80 6.26
N ILE A 28 8.48 -0.33 6.96
CA ILE A 28 8.96 -0.43 8.35
C ILE A 28 10.49 -0.54 8.40
N TRP A 29 11.10 -1.31 7.49
CA TRP A 29 12.52 -1.65 7.56
C TRP A 29 13.44 -0.66 6.85
N LEU A 30 12.97 -0.04 5.76
CA LEU A 30 13.79 0.84 4.93
C LEU A 30 13.31 2.29 5.02
N ASP A 31 14.23 3.16 5.45
CA ASP A 31 13.93 4.58 5.60
C ASP A 31 14.05 5.33 4.25
N LEU A 32 15.00 4.92 3.40
CA LEU A 32 15.24 5.48 2.06
C LEU A 32 15.72 4.40 1.08
N TYR A 33 15.29 4.44 -0.18
CA TYR A 33 15.72 3.53 -1.24
C TYR A 33 15.55 4.14 -2.63
N THR A 34 16.06 3.48 -3.67
CA THR A 34 15.85 3.88 -5.08
C THR A 34 15.06 2.80 -5.79
N TYR A 35 14.25 3.21 -6.78
CA TYR A 35 13.72 2.31 -7.78
C TYR A 35 14.43 2.54 -9.11
N LYS A 36 15.19 1.53 -9.54
CA LYS A 36 15.63 1.38 -10.91
C LYS A 36 14.78 0.31 -11.55
N ASP A 37 14.14 0.71 -12.64
CA ASP A 37 13.41 -0.24 -13.44
C ASP A 37 14.33 -1.27 -14.05
N SER A 38 13.88 -2.52 -14.05
CA SER A 38 14.58 -3.64 -14.65
C SER A 38 13.65 -4.32 -15.63
N ALA A 39 13.92 -4.13 -16.93
CA ALA A 39 13.16 -4.77 -17.99
C ALA A 39 13.14 -6.31 -17.84
N LYS A 40 14.24 -6.90 -17.34
CA LYS A 40 14.31 -8.35 -17.08
C LYS A 40 13.29 -8.77 -16.00
N VAL A 41 13.23 -8.03 -14.90
CA VAL A 41 12.25 -8.29 -13.81
C VAL A 41 10.83 -8.14 -14.32
N ALA A 42 10.55 -7.10 -15.10
CA ALA A 42 9.26 -6.91 -15.75
C ALA A 42 8.87 -8.13 -16.61
N TRP A 43 9.76 -8.57 -17.50
CA TRP A 43 9.49 -9.74 -18.35
C TRP A 43 9.17 -11.01 -17.55
N TYR A 44 9.98 -11.34 -16.53
CA TYR A 44 9.72 -12.53 -15.71
C TYR A 44 8.40 -12.43 -14.95
N MET A 45 8.06 -11.25 -14.41
CA MET A 45 6.79 -11.06 -13.70
C MET A 45 5.59 -11.13 -14.63
N GLY A 46 5.70 -10.58 -15.85
CA GLY A 46 4.67 -10.70 -16.88
C GLY A 46 4.30 -12.15 -17.18
N ILE A 47 5.31 -13.03 -17.31
CA ILE A 47 5.09 -14.46 -17.51
C ILE A 47 4.55 -15.12 -16.25
N ALA A 48 5.13 -14.82 -15.08
CA ALA A 48 4.77 -15.45 -13.81
C ALA A 48 3.31 -15.18 -13.39
N VAL A 49 2.73 -14.03 -13.75
CA VAL A 49 1.33 -13.71 -13.40
C VAL A 49 0.30 -14.29 -14.36
N MET A 50 0.69 -14.81 -15.53
CA MET A 50 -0.24 -15.31 -16.53
C MET A 50 -1.22 -16.38 -16.00
N PRO A 51 -0.80 -17.37 -15.20
CA PRO A 51 -1.73 -18.37 -14.65
C PRO A 51 -2.81 -17.75 -13.75
N LEU A 52 -2.45 -16.77 -12.92
CA LEU A 52 -3.37 -16.03 -12.04
C LEU A 52 -4.37 -15.19 -12.85
N VAL A 53 -3.89 -14.55 -13.92
CA VAL A 53 -4.70 -13.74 -14.84
C VAL A 53 -5.69 -14.62 -15.58
N ALA A 54 -5.21 -15.68 -16.24
CA ALA A 54 -6.05 -16.64 -16.96
C ALA A 54 -7.12 -17.24 -16.04
N TYR A 55 -6.73 -17.57 -14.80
CA TYR A 55 -7.66 -18.07 -13.80
C TYR A 55 -8.74 -17.05 -13.41
N THR A 56 -8.35 -15.79 -13.15
CA THR A 56 -9.29 -14.71 -12.79
C THR A 56 -10.29 -14.44 -13.92
N ILE A 57 -9.82 -14.44 -15.16
CA ILE A 57 -10.67 -14.29 -16.36
C ILE A 57 -11.62 -15.47 -16.50
N TYR A 58 -11.15 -16.71 -16.28
CA TYR A 58 -12.00 -17.90 -16.33
C TYR A 58 -13.13 -17.84 -15.30
N LEU A 59 -12.84 -17.43 -14.05
CA LEU A 59 -13.86 -17.23 -13.02
C LEU A 59 -14.84 -16.11 -13.37
N GLY A 60 -14.32 -15.04 -13.97
CA GLY A 60 -15.10 -13.87 -14.36
C GLY A 60 -15.82 -14.04 -15.69
N LYS A 61 -15.71 -15.17 -16.40
CA LYS A 61 -16.09 -15.28 -17.82
C LYS A 61 -17.49 -14.77 -18.16
N GLU A 62 -18.47 -15.01 -17.29
CA GLU A 62 -19.86 -14.58 -17.48
C GLU A 62 -20.02 -13.05 -17.41
N ILE A 63 -19.19 -12.39 -16.60
CA ILE A 63 -19.14 -10.94 -16.46
C ILE A 63 -18.25 -10.34 -17.56
N PHE A 64 -17.06 -10.90 -17.73
CA PHE A 64 -16.00 -10.40 -18.63
C PHE A 64 -16.43 -10.50 -20.09
N PHE A 65 -17.04 -11.59 -20.52
CA PHE A 65 -17.42 -11.81 -21.92
C PHE A 65 -18.89 -11.46 -22.22
N SER A 66 -19.56 -10.72 -21.33
CA SER A 66 -20.91 -10.20 -21.59
C SER A 66 -20.97 -9.33 -22.84
N LYS A 67 -19.88 -8.57 -23.12
CA LYS A 67 -19.63 -7.89 -24.40
C LYS A 67 -18.15 -7.98 -24.73
N TRP A 68 -17.82 -8.04 -26.02
CA TRP A 68 -16.44 -8.24 -26.49
C TRP A 68 -15.45 -7.20 -25.94
N TYR A 69 -15.87 -5.93 -25.84
CA TYR A 69 -15.02 -4.85 -25.33
C TYR A 69 -14.78 -4.95 -23.82
N TYR A 70 -15.73 -5.48 -23.04
CA TYR A 70 -15.51 -5.76 -21.61
C TYR A 70 -14.47 -6.86 -21.44
N GLY A 71 -14.49 -7.88 -22.31
CA GLY A 71 -13.52 -8.98 -22.27
C GLY A 71 -12.09 -8.47 -22.43
N ILE A 72 -11.87 -7.60 -23.41
CA ILE A 72 -10.55 -7.01 -23.67
C ILE A 72 -10.12 -6.08 -22.53
N ILE A 73 -10.96 -5.09 -22.17
CA ILE A 73 -10.61 -4.08 -21.17
C ILE A 73 -10.36 -4.73 -19.81
N LEU A 74 -11.22 -5.65 -19.38
CA LEU A 74 -11.07 -6.28 -18.07
C LEU A 74 -9.91 -7.28 -18.06
N THR A 75 -9.60 -7.95 -19.17
CA THR A 75 -8.40 -8.81 -19.29
C THR A 75 -7.13 -7.99 -19.17
N ILE A 76 -7.00 -6.91 -19.93
CA ILE A 76 -5.84 -6.01 -19.87
C ILE A 76 -5.71 -5.40 -18.47
N SER A 77 -6.82 -4.95 -17.89
CA SER A 77 -6.82 -4.36 -16.54
C SER A 77 -6.40 -5.39 -15.48
N THR A 78 -6.94 -6.61 -15.56
CA THR A 78 -6.60 -7.71 -14.64
C THR A 78 -5.13 -8.08 -14.76
N PHE A 79 -4.63 -8.24 -15.99
CA PHE A 79 -3.21 -8.46 -16.26
C PHE A 79 -2.35 -7.36 -15.68
N GLY A 80 -2.67 -6.10 -15.98
CA GLY A 80 -1.94 -4.93 -15.47
C GLY A 80 -1.87 -4.90 -13.94
N ILE A 81 -3.00 -5.15 -13.26
CA ILE A 81 -3.06 -5.16 -11.80
C ILE A 81 -2.14 -6.23 -11.21
N TYR A 82 -2.22 -7.49 -11.67
CA TYR A 82 -1.34 -8.55 -11.16
C TYR A 82 0.12 -8.30 -11.51
N PHE A 83 0.39 -7.86 -12.74
CA PHE A 83 1.72 -7.52 -13.22
C PHE A 83 2.39 -6.47 -12.33
N PHE A 84 1.73 -5.32 -12.12
CA PHE A 84 2.29 -4.25 -11.29
C PHE A 84 2.44 -4.70 -9.84
N ALA A 85 1.46 -5.41 -9.27
CA ALA A 85 1.55 -5.93 -7.90
C ALA A 85 2.76 -6.86 -7.73
N ALA A 86 2.94 -7.83 -8.64
CA ALA A 86 4.07 -8.76 -8.61
C ALA A 86 5.41 -8.06 -8.86
N TYR A 87 5.47 -7.15 -9.85
CA TYR A 87 6.66 -6.38 -10.19
C TYR A 87 7.19 -5.57 -9.01
N PHE A 88 6.35 -4.73 -8.40
CA PHE A 88 6.75 -3.93 -7.25
C PHE A 88 7.05 -4.79 -6.02
N SER A 89 6.31 -5.88 -5.81
CA SER A 89 6.59 -6.82 -4.72
C SER A 89 7.98 -7.44 -4.86
N LEU A 90 8.40 -7.82 -6.07
CA LEU A 90 9.72 -8.41 -6.29
C LEU A 90 10.84 -7.40 -6.08
N LEU A 91 10.69 -6.17 -6.58
CA LEU A 91 11.66 -5.10 -6.31
C LEU A 91 11.80 -4.85 -4.80
N ASN A 92 10.68 -4.89 -4.07
CA ASN A 92 10.66 -4.72 -2.62
C ASN A 92 11.31 -5.91 -1.89
N ILE A 93 11.08 -7.14 -2.34
CA ILE A 93 11.76 -8.33 -1.81
C ILE A 93 13.28 -8.21 -2.04
N ASP A 94 13.73 -7.82 -3.23
CA ASP A 94 15.15 -7.65 -3.52
C ASP A 94 15.80 -6.64 -2.55
N LEU A 95 15.14 -5.51 -2.32
CA LEU A 95 15.58 -4.50 -1.36
C LEU A 95 15.63 -5.06 0.07
N LEU A 96 14.59 -5.78 0.51
CA LEU A 96 14.52 -6.37 1.86
C LEU A 96 15.60 -7.44 2.09
N VAL A 97 15.74 -8.37 1.14
CA VAL A 97 16.75 -9.45 1.21
C VAL A 97 18.15 -8.84 1.20
N SER A 98 18.39 -7.84 0.34
CA SER A 98 19.67 -7.14 0.30
C SER A 98 19.93 -6.36 1.59
N ALA A 99 18.91 -5.73 2.17
CA ALA A 99 19.06 -5.03 3.45
C ALA A 99 19.33 -5.98 4.63
N ALA A 100 18.79 -7.19 4.59
CA ALA A 100 18.97 -8.19 5.64
C ALA A 100 20.33 -8.90 5.56
N PHE A 101 20.79 -9.26 4.36
CA PHE A 101 21.96 -10.12 4.16
C PHE A 101 23.12 -9.45 3.42
N GLY A 102 22.88 -8.32 2.75
CA GLY A 102 23.86 -7.64 1.92
C GLY A 102 24.84 -6.78 2.73
N PRO A 103 26.04 -6.53 2.19
CA PRO A 103 27.02 -5.68 2.84
C PRO A 103 26.53 -4.23 2.87
N ALA A 104 26.39 -3.67 4.07
CA ALA A 104 26.05 -2.26 4.28
C ALA A 104 27.20 -1.53 4.97
N LYS A 105 27.53 -0.32 4.48
CA LYS A 105 28.59 0.53 5.05
C LYS A 105 27.97 1.72 5.77
N LYS A 106 28.38 1.95 7.02
CA LYS A 106 28.05 3.17 7.77
C LYS A 106 28.80 4.34 7.14
N MET A 107 28.08 5.39 6.75
CA MET A 107 28.67 6.58 6.16
C MET A 107 27.87 7.85 6.45
N VAL A 108 28.52 8.99 6.26
CA VAL A 108 27.90 10.31 6.35
C VAL A 108 27.75 10.86 4.93
N LEU A 109 26.52 11.07 4.50
CA LEU A 109 26.18 11.55 3.17
C LEU A 109 25.79 13.02 3.22
N PRO A 110 26.30 13.86 2.31
CA PRO A 110 25.74 15.17 2.06
C PRO A 110 24.31 15.04 1.53
N VAL A 111 23.39 15.79 2.13
CA VAL A 111 22.01 15.94 1.65
C VAL A 111 21.93 17.26 0.91
N GLU A 112 21.60 17.19 -0.38
CA GLU A 112 21.53 18.35 -1.26
C GLU A 112 20.11 18.95 -1.27
N ARG A 113 19.09 18.09 -1.32
CA ARG A 113 17.69 18.50 -1.46
C ARG A 113 16.74 17.49 -0.86
N VAL A 114 15.68 17.96 -0.20
CA VAL A 114 14.62 17.12 0.35
C VAL A 114 13.28 17.68 -0.08
N GLU A 115 12.49 16.89 -0.80
CA GLU A 115 11.26 17.34 -1.45
C GLU A 115 10.08 16.46 -1.13
N ARG A 116 8.89 17.07 -1.05
CA ARG A 116 7.64 16.34 -1.02
C ARG A 116 7.19 16.07 -2.44
N VAL A 117 6.91 14.81 -2.77
CA VAL A 117 6.31 14.45 -4.05
C VAL A 117 4.81 14.32 -3.87
N PHE A 118 4.07 15.12 -4.63
CA PHE A 118 2.61 15.14 -4.63
C PHE A 118 2.06 14.48 -5.89
N ALA A 119 1.18 13.49 -5.73
CA ALA A 119 0.36 13.02 -6.84
C ALA A 119 -0.89 13.89 -6.93
N ARG A 120 -0.93 14.81 -7.90
CA ARG A 120 -2.07 15.71 -8.24
C ARG A 120 -3.17 15.80 -7.16
N LYS A 121 -4.18 14.92 -7.24
CA LYS A 121 -5.34 14.88 -6.32
C LYS A 121 -5.19 13.90 -5.15
N ALA A 122 -4.22 12.98 -5.21
CA ALA A 122 -3.94 11.96 -4.19
C ALA A 122 -2.98 12.44 -3.08
N GLY A 123 -2.51 13.70 -3.15
CA GLY A 123 -1.76 14.33 -2.08
C GLY A 123 -0.31 13.86 -1.97
N PHE A 124 0.25 13.98 -0.77
CA PHE A 124 1.66 13.67 -0.48
C PHE A 124 1.92 12.15 -0.56
N VAL A 125 2.72 11.71 -1.53
CA VAL A 125 2.96 10.28 -1.79
C VAL A 125 4.21 9.78 -1.08
N HIS A 126 5.35 10.43 -1.32
CA HIS A 126 6.65 10.06 -0.77
C HIS A 126 7.58 11.27 -0.70
N THR A 127 8.71 11.10 0.00
CA THR A 127 9.76 12.10 0.10
C THR A 127 10.89 11.76 -0.86
N ASN A 128 11.33 12.71 -1.69
CA ASN A 128 12.56 12.57 -2.45
C ASN A 128 13.73 13.20 -1.69
N VAL A 129 14.77 12.42 -1.44
CA VAL A 129 16.00 12.85 -0.76
C VAL A 129 17.16 12.73 -1.74
N THR A 130 17.66 13.87 -2.21
CA THR A 130 18.83 13.92 -3.07
C THR A 130 20.08 13.91 -2.21
N ILE A 131 20.89 12.86 -2.36
CA ILE A 131 22.15 12.69 -1.65
C ILE A 131 23.32 12.65 -2.63
N LYS A 132 24.51 13.02 -2.14
CA LYS A 132 25.77 12.84 -2.87
C LYS A 132 26.47 11.57 -2.40
N TYR A 133 26.66 10.62 -3.31
CA TYR A 133 27.35 9.35 -3.05
C TYR A 133 28.34 9.06 -4.17
N ASN A 134 29.60 8.80 -3.84
CA ASN A 134 30.69 8.58 -4.82
C ASN A 134 30.73 9.65 -5.93
N HIS A 135 30.68 10.93 -5.55
CA HIS A 135 30.66 12.08 -6.46
C HIS A 135 29.47 12.17 -7.43
N ARG A 136 28.45 11.31 -7.28
CA ARG A 136 27.21 11.34 -8.08
C ARG A 136 26.01 11.67 -7.19
N LEU A 137 25.02 12.32 -7.79
CA LEU A 137 23.75 12.60 -7.13
C LEU A 137 22.80 11.42 -7.31
N TYR A 138 22.18 11.01 -6.22
CA TYR A 138 21.14 9.98 -6.21
C TYR A 138 19.89 10.53 -5.53
N VAL A 139 18.74 10.30 -6.15
CA VAL A 139 17.45 10.62 -5.57
C VAL A 139 16.91 9.35 -4.92
N LEU A 140 16.87 9.35 -3.59
CA LEU A 140 16.28 8.27 -2.80
C LEU A 140 14.83 8.62 -2.45
N GLU A 141 13.93 7.68 -2.69
CA GLU A 141 12.56 7.70 -2.20
C GLU A 141 12.54 7.29 -0.73
N GLY A 142 11.86 8.09 0.09
CA GLY A 142 11.67 7.87 1.51
C GLY A 142 10.20 7.93 1.89
N THR A 143 9.90 7.40 3.07
CA THR A 143 8.55 7.49 3.63
C THR A 143 8.07 8.95 3.72
N ARG A 144 6.76 9.16 3.80
CA ARG A 144 6.17 10.49 4.00
C ARG A 144 6.70 11.18 5.27
N THR A 145 7.01 10.40 6.31
CA THR A 145 7.56 10.93 7.56
C THR A 145 9.00 11.41 7.41
N SER A 146 9.75 10.86 6.45
CA SER A 146 11.15 11.21 6.17
C SER A 146 11.33 12.69 5.85
N TYR A 147 10.37 13.32 5.16
CA TYR A 147 10.40 14.76 4.91
C TYR A 147 10.57 15.59 6.18
N TYR A 148 9.79 15.29 7.22
CA TYR A 148 9.69 16.15 8.41
C TYR A 148 10.96 16.16 9.26
N TYR A 149 11.75 15.09 9.27
CA TYR A 149 13.02 15.06 10.01
C TYR A 149 14.25 15.27 9.13
N LEU A 150 14.14 15.16 7.79
CA LEU A 150 15.26 15.37 6.86
C LEU A 150 15.31 16.76 6.22
N ARG A 151 14.20 17.49 6.12
CA ARG A 151 14.12 18.75 5.37
C ARG A 151 15.18 19.80 5.73
N ASP A 152 15.60 19.82 7.00
CA ASP A 152 16.54 20.81 7.53
C ASP A 152 17.96 20.22 7.75
N LYS A 153 18.20 18.98 7.27
CA LYS A 153 19.48 18.28 7.46
C LYS A 153 20.38 18.45 6.24
N LYS A 154 21.63 18.88 6.48
CA LYS A 154 22.68 18.95 5.46
C LYS A 154 23.48 17.66 5.30
N GLN A 155 23.42 16.79 6.31
CA GLN A 155 24.16 15.53 6.35
C GLN A 155 23.29 14.43 6.93
N LEU A 156 23.46 13.21 6.41
CA LEU A 156 22.72 12.03 6.79
C LEU A 156 23.69 10.93 7.20
N ARG A 157 23.60 10.48 8.45
CA ARG A 157 24.33 9.30 8.92
C ARG A 157 23.46 8.06 8.71
N ALA A 158 23.88 7.21 7.79
CA ALA A 158 23.10 6.04 7.38
C ALA A 158 23.98 4.81 7.10
N MET A 159 23.37 3.63 7.16
CA MET A 159 23.95 2.40 6.62
C MET A 159 23.50 2.23 5.18
N ILE A 160 24.39 2.41 4.21
CA ILE A 160 24.06 2.26 2.79
C ILE A 160 24.50 0.89 2.29
N GLY A 161 23.61 0.23 1.58
CA GLY A 161 23.93 -0.93 0.77
C GLY A 161 23.44 -0.77 -0.67
N ARG A 162 23.67 -1.82 -1.46
CA ARG A 162 23.22 -1.91 -2.85
C ARG A 162 22.57 -3.26 -3.07
N SER A 163 21.38 -3.27 -3.68
CA SER A 163 20.63 -4.49 -3.94
C SER A 163 21.13 -5.24 -5.17
N TYR A 164 20.65 -6.46 -5.40
CA TYR A 164 21.03 -7.25 -6.58
C TYR A 164 20.57 -6.59 -7.88
N THR A 165 19.43 -5.89 -7.86
CA THR A 165 18.97 -5.09 -9.01
C THR A 165 19.72 -3.76 -9.15
N GLY A 166 20.69 -3.48 -8.28
CA GLY A 166 21.55 -2.31 -8.35
C GLY A 166 20.93 -1.04 -7.75
N ASN A 167 19.83 -1.19 -6.99
CA ASN A 167 19.21 -0.12 -6.22
C ASN A 167 20.04 0.20 -4.97
N ILE A 168 20.18 1.48 -4.69
CA ILE A 168 20.79 1.98 -3.46
C ILE A 168 19.69 2.07 -2.40
N TYR A 169 19.99 1.58 -1.20
CA TYR A 169 19.11 1.69 -0.04
C TYR A 169 19.87 2.16 1.19
N ALA A 170 19.18 2.86 2.08
CA ALA A 170 19.69 3.29 3.37
C ALA A 170 18.85 2.65 4.49
N VAL A 171 19.52 1.87 5.32
CA VAL A 171 18.94 1.22 6.49
C VAL A 171 19.21 2.07 7.73
N LYS A 172 18.22 2.14 8.63
CA LYS A 172 18.34 2.72 9.98
C LYS A 172 19.04 4.08 9.96
N LEU A 173 18.33 5.11 9.49
CA LEU A 173 18.80 6.48 9.67
C LEU A 173 19.00 6.72 11.16
N ASN A 174 20.20 7.20 11.51
CA ASN A 174 20.57 7.47 12.90
C ASN A 174 19.89 8.77 13.37
N VAL A 175 18.57 8.66 13.53
CA VAL A 175 17.64 9.72 13.93
C VAL A 175 17.14 9.35 15.30
N ALA A 176 17.23 10.29 16.23
CA ALA A 176 16.80 10.05 17.61
C ALA A 176 15.29 9.72 17.65
N PRO A 177 14.84 8.82 18.54
CA PRO A 177 13.42 8.42 18.61
C PRO A 177 12.44 9.60 18.74
N HIS A 178 12.80 10.63 19.50
CA HIS A 178 11.97 11.84 19.65
C HIS A 178 11.77 12.60 18.31
N GLN A 179 12.77 12.64 17.44
CA GLN A 179 12.66 13.26 16.10
C GLN A 179 11.76 12.43 15.19
N ARG A 180 11.83 11.10 15.28
CA ARG A 180 10.92 10.18 14.56
C ARG A 180 9.47 10.41 14.99
N TYR A 181 9.22 10.49 16.30
CA TYR A 181 7.89 10.75 16.84
C TYR A 181 7.35 12.13 16.41
N GLN A 182 8.16 13.19 16.54
CA GLN A 182 7.77 14.53 16.12
C GLN A 182 7.45 14.58 14.61
N ALA A 183 8.26 13.92 13.78
CA ALA A 183 8.01 13.84 12.34
C ALA A 183 6.69 13.11 12.01
N ARG A 184 6.39 12.03 12.71
CA ARG A 184 5.11 11.32 12.57
C ARG A 184 3.93 12.16 13.02
N TRP A 185 4.07 12.87 14.12
CA TRP A 185 3.03 13.77 14.60
C TRP A 185 2.76 14.90 13.60
N LEU A 186 3.82 15.51 13.05
CA LEU A 186 3.69 16.52 11.99
C LEU A 186 3.04 15.94 10.72
N TYR A 187 3.40 14.72 10.34
CA TYR A 187 2.77 14.01 9.23
C TYR A 187 1.27 13.77 9.48
N ILE A 188 0.88 13.29 10.66
CA ILE A 188 -0.53 13.08 11.00
C ILE A 188 -1.30 14.40 10.99
N LYS A 189 -0.70 15.46 11.51
CA LYS A 189 -1.31 16.80 11.48
C LYS A 189 -1.54 17.29 10.05
N ASP A 190 -0.57 17.10 9.16
CA ASP A 190 -0.70 17.42 7.72
C ASP A 190 -1.68 16.50 6.99
N TRP A 191 -1.73 15.21 7.35
CA TRP A 191 -2.70 14.28 6.78
C TRP A 191 -4.12 14.65 7.19
N PHE A 192 -4.34 14.89 8.48
CA PHE A 192 -5.65 15.26 9.01
C PHE A 192 -6.13 16.59 8.42
N SER A 193 -5.25 17.59 8.27
CA SER A 193 -5.65 18.87 7.67
C SER A 193 -6.09 18.74 6.21
N ARG A 194 -5.56 17.77 5.45
CA ARG A 194 -5.94 17.50 4.06
C ARG A 194 -7.17 16.61 3.93
N TYR A 195 -7.33 15.65 4.83
CA TYR A 195 -8.31 14.58 4.71
C TYR A 195 -9.39 14.60 5.80
N TRP A 196 -9.54 15.71 6.53
CA TRP A 196 -10.58 15.86 7.56
C TRP A 196 -11.99 15.57 7.03
N TRP A 197 -12.25 15.85 5.74
CA TRP A 197 -13.52 15.57 5.08
C TRP A 197 -13.85 14.08 5.00
N LEU A 198 -12.85 13.18 4.98
CA LEU A 198 -13.09 11.72 5.06
C LEU A 198 -13.71 11.35 6.40
N PHE A 199 -13.30 12.03 7.47
CA PHE A 199 -13.88 11.85 8.80
C PHE A 199 -15.34 12.31 8.80
N VAL A 200 -15.64 13.48 8.22
CA VAL A 200 -17.02 13.96 8.06
C VAL A 200 -17.87 12.98 7.25
N ALA A 201 -17.35 12.51 6.10
CA ALA A 201 -18.05 11.54 5.27
C ALA A 201 -18.31 10.23 6.01
N PHE A 202 -17.34 9.75 6.80
CA PHE A 202 -17.49 8.56 7.62
C PHE A 202 -18.50 8.75 8.76
N THR A 203 -18.48 9.88 9.44
CA THR A 203 -19.47 10.23 10.47
C THR A 203 -20.88 10.29 9.85
N LEU A 204 -21.06 10.96 8.72
CA LEU A 204 -22.33 11.00 7.99
C LEU A 204 -22.78 9.60 7.55
N TYR A 205 -21.86 8.74 7.11
CA TYR A 205 -22.15 7.35 6.76
C TYR A 205 -22.66 6.55 7.97
N ILE A 206 -22.02 6.68 9.13
CA ILE A 206 -22.48 6.05 10.38
C ILE A 206 -23.86 6.57 10.77
N LEU A 207 -24.06 7.89 10.76
CA LEU A 207 -25.34 8.51 11.09
C LEU A 207 -26.44 8.01 10.14
N TYR A 208 -26.18 7.99 8.83
CA TYR A 208 -27.11 7.44 7.84
C TYR A 208 -27.47 5.99 8.14
N TYR A 209 -26.49 5.11 8.41
CA TYR A 209 -26.78 3.71 8.73
C TYR A 209 -27.52 3.51 10.05
N SER A 210 -27.25 4.34 11.05
CA SER A 210 -27.93 4.30 12.35
C SER A 210 -29.38 4.81 12.27
N PHE A 211 -29.63 5.84 11.45
CA PHE A 211 -30.94 6.48 11.35
C PHE A 211 -31.82 5.92 10.22
N ARG A 212 -31.26 5.27 9.20
CA ARG A 212 -32.05 4.77 8.06
C ARG A 212 -33.17 3.81 8.48
N GLY A 213 -32.93 2.99 9.51
CA GLY A 213 -33.93 2.05 10.02
C GLY A 213 -35.13 2.73 10.71
N LYS A 214 -34.91 3.90 11.33
CA LYS A 214 -35.95 4.65 12.06
C LYS A 214 -36.74 5.57 11.13
N TYR A 215 -36.06 6.25 10.20
CA TYR A 215 -36.66 7.33 9.40
C TYR A 215 -37.04 6.93 7.97
N PHE A 216 -36.44 5.86 7.44
CA PHE A 216 -36.69 5.39 6.06
C PHE A 216 -37.37 4.02 6.01
N SER A 217 -38.02 3.57 7.11
CA SER A 217 -38.71 2.27 7.15
C SER A 217 -39.86 2.16 6.14
N ASN A 218 -40.50 3.30 5.80
CA ASN A 218 -41.62 3.34 4.86
C ASN A 218 -41.20 3.22 3.38
N ALA A 219 -39.93 3.44 3.03
CA ALA A 219 -39.41 3.24 1.68
C ALA A 219 -39.01 1.78 1.38
N ILE A 220 -38.88 0.94 2.41
CA ILE A 220 -38.57 -0.50 2.31
C ILE A 220 -39.85 -1.32 2.54
N LYS A 221 -40.98 -0.88 1.99
CA LYS A 221 -42.15 -1.74 1.76
C LYS A 221 -42.08 -2.30 0.34
N LYS A 222 -41.14 -3.21 0.07
CA LYS A 222 -41.27 -4.21 -1.01
C LYS A 222 -40.22 -5.31 -0.90
N SER A 223 -40.72 -6.55 -0.95
CA SER A 223 -40.02 -7.83 -1.00
C SER A 223 -39.36 -8.34 0.29
N HIS A 224 -40.15 -8.48 1.35
CA HIS A 224 -39.86 -9.41 2.45
C HIS A 224 -40.17 -10.88 2.04
N LYS A 225 -39.86 -11.29 0.80
CA LYS A 225 -39.93 -12.71 0.41
C LYS A 225 -38.57 -13.33 0.72
N ASN A 226 -38.48 -13.89 1.93
CA ASN A 226 -37.41 -14.77 2.39
C ASN A 226 -35.99 -14.19 2.33
N GLN A 227 -35.79 -12.99 2.88
CA GLN A 227 -34.45 -12.49 3.16
C GLN A 227 -33.90 -13.26 4.37
N SER A 228 -33.16 -14.33 4.08
CA SER A 228 -32.76 -15.33 5.07
C SER A 228 -31.93 -14.71 6.20
N ARG A 229 -31.99 -15.33 7.39
CA ARG A 229 -31.14 -15.00 8.56
C ARG A 229 -29.67 -14.78 8.18
N HIS A 230 -29.18 -15.47 7.14
CA HIS A 230 -27.82 -15.31 6.62
C HIS A 230 -27.52 -13.92 6.05
N PHE A 231 -28.47 -13.23 5.41
CA PHE A 231 -28.23 -11.87 4.90
C PHE A 231 -28.02 -10.87 6.04
N PHE A 232 -28.78 -11.01 7.14
CA PHE A 232 -28.65 -10.17 8.32
C PHE A 232 -27.33 -10.42 9.06
N ILE A 233 -26.92 -11.69 9.17
CA ILE A 233 -25.63 -12.09 9.73
C ILE A 233 -24.49 -11.57 8.86
N LEU A 234 -24.57 -11.71 7.53
CA LEU A 234 -23.54 -11.21 6.60
C LEU A 234 -23.39 -9.69 6.68
N ASN A 235 -24.47 -8.92 6.85
CA ASN A 235 -24.36 -7.47 7.03
C ASN A 235 -23.73 -7.10 8.37
N ARG A 236 -24.04 -7.80 9.46
CA ARG A 236 -23.36 -7.61 10.75
C ARG A 236 -21.88 -7.96 10.66
N VAL A 237 -21.55 -9.07 10.03
CA VAL A 237 -20.15 -9.49 9.79
C VAL A 237 -19.41 -8.46 8.95
N LYS A 238 -20.04 -7.89 7.90
CA LYS A 238 -19.45 -6.79 7.11
C LYS A 238 -19.17 -5.56 7.97
N VAL A 239 -20.13 -5.12 8.79
CA VAL A 239 -19.96 -3.96 9.68
C VAL A 239 -18.87 -4.21 10.72
N ILE A 240 -18.83 -5.41 11.32
CA ILE A 240 -17.79 -5.80 12.28
C ILE A 240 -16.42 -5.86 11.59
N LEU A 241 -16.31 -6.45 10.40
CA LEU A 241 -15.06 -6.47 9.63
C LEU A 241 -14.59 -5.06 9.28
N LEU A 242 -15.51 -4.17 8.88
CA LEU A 242 -15.19 -2.76 8.60
C LEU A 242 -14.72 -2.04 9.86
N ALA A 243 -15.38 -2.28 11.01
CA ALA A 243 -14.99 -1.73 12.30
C ALA A 243 -13.63 -2.27 12.78
N VAL A 244 -13.40 -3.58 12.67
CA VAL A 244 -12.12 -4.23 13.01
C VAL A 244 -11.01 -3.75 12.08
N PHE A 245 -11.26 -3.61 10.78
CA PHE A 245 -10.30 -3.04 9.84
C PHE A 245 -9.98 -1.59 10.19
N PHE A 246 -10.99 -0.79 10.54
CA PHE A 246 -10.81 0.60 10.93
C PHE A 246 -10.05 0.75 12.26
N ILE A 247 -10.40 -0.05 13.27
CA ILE A 247 -9.67 -0.13 14.55
C ILE A 247 -8.25 -0.64 14.32
N GLY A 248 -8.07 -1.66 13.48
CA GLY A 248 -6.75 -2.19 13.10
C GLY A 248 -5.90 -1.15 12.39
N MET A 249 -6.47 -0.37 11.47
CA MET A 249 -5.84 0.79 10.84
C MET A 249 -5.42 1.83 11.89
N ILE A 250 -6.29 2.17 12.84
CA ILE A 250 -5.97 3.09 13.95
C ILE A 250 -4.85 2.53 14.82
N LEU A 251 -4.89 1.24 15.14
CA LEU A 251 -3.87 0.57 15.94
C LEU A 251 -2.54 0.45 15.20
N ILE A 252 -2.54 0.22 13.88
CA ILE A 252 -1.32 0.22 13.05
C ILE A 252 -0.76 1.64 12.96
N LEU A 253 -1.62 2.65 12.82
CA LEU A 253 -1.20 4.06 12.90
C LEU A 253 -0.63 4.39 14.29
N ALA A 254 -1.22 3.86 15.37
CA ALA A 254 -0.75 4.05 16.74
C ALA A 254 0.52 3.25 17.08
N ALA A 255 0.65 2.02 16.60
CA ALA A 255 1.85 1.20 16.75
C ALA A 255 2.99 1.76 15.90
N GLY A 256 2.68 2.23 14.68
CA GLY A 256 3.59 3.00 13.86
C GLY A 256 3.97 4.35 14.47
N LEU A 257 3.19 4.90 15.42
CA LEU A 257 3.60 6.04 16.24
C LEU A 257 4.60 5.64 17.35
N LEU A 258 4.46 4.43 17.93
CA LEU A 258 5.25 3.96 19.08
C LEU A 258 6.60 3.30 18.72
N LEU A 259 6.74 2.69 17.53
CA LEU A 259 7.97 2.02 17.06
C LEU A 259 8.93 2.96 16.38
#